data_AF-A0AAW5MVS9-F1
#
_entry.id   AF-A0AAW5MVS9-F1
#
_cell.length_a   1.000
_cell.length_b   1.000
_cell.length_c   1.000
_cell.angle_alpha   90.00
_cell.angle_beta   90.00
_cell.angle_gamma   90.00
#
_symmetry.space_group_name_H-M   'P 1'
#
loop_
_entity.id
_entity.type
_entity.pdbx_description
1 polymer ?
#
loop_
_entity_poly.entity_id
_entity_poly.type
_entity_poly.pdbx_seq_one_letter_code
_entity_poly.pdbx_strand_id
1 'polypeptide(L)' 'FGYDEAFEEYLRLEMERNDDRFVFLKWGQQAFSRFMVVPPGTGICHQVNLEYICKEVWSELQGGEWIYYPETHVGT' A
#
# COMPACT_ATOMS: atom_id res chain seq x y z
N PHE A 1 13.35 -28.37 7.20
CA PHE A 1 14.05 -27.72 6.08
C PHE A 1 13.52 -26.30 5.96
N GLY A 2 14.43 -25.32 6.00
CA GLY A 2 14.22 -23.88 5.98
C GLY A 2 15.57 -23.23 6.30
N TYR A 3 15.95 -22.17 5.59
CA TYR A 3 17.14 -21.38 5.88
C TYR A 3 16.63 -20.09 6.53
N ASP A 4 17.07 -19.83 7.77
CA ASP A 4 16.51 -18.75 8.59
C ASP A 4 16.67 -17.37 7.93
N GLU A 5 17.71 -17.20 7.11
CA GLU A 5 18.06 -15.95 6.43
C GLU A 5 17.44 -15.82 5.02
N ALA A 6 16.66 -16.82 4.56
CA ALA A 6 16.12 -16.85 3.19
C ALA A 6 15.22 -15.65 2.87
N PHE A 7 14.44 -15.19 3.85
CA PHE A 7 13.55 -14.05 3.68
C PHE A 7 14.33 -12.74 3.49
N GLU A 8 15.35 -12.51 4.32
CA GLU A 8 16.17 -11.30 4.24
C GLU A 8 16.95 -11.24 2.93
N GLU A 9 17.50 -12.36 2.46
CA GLU A 9 18.21 -12.41 1.18
C GLU A 9 17.27 -12.17 0.00
N TYR A 10 16.07 -12.77 0.01
CA TYR A 10 15.07 -12.49 -1.01
C TYR A 10 14.71 -10.99 -1.06
N LEU A 11 14.44 -10.38 0.10
CA LEU A 11 14.07 -8.97 0.19
C LEU A 11 15.21 -8.06 -0.29
N ARG A 12 16.45 -8.38 0.08
CA ARG A 12 17.65 -7.65 -0.36
C ARG A 12 17.76 -7.66 -1.89
N LEU A 13 17.62 -8.82 -2.51
CA LEU A 13 17.69 -8.97 -3.97
C LEU A 13 16.53 -8.27 -4.67
N GLU A 14 15.33 -8.28 -4.09
CA GLU A 14 14.18 -7.56 -4.61
C GLU A 14 14.41 -6.04 -4.60
N MET A 15 14.98 -5.52 -3.50
CA MET A 15 15.34 -4.10 -3.38
C MET A 15 16.39 -3.72 -4.42
N GLU A 16 17.45 -4.51 -4.53
CA GLU A 16 18.53 -4.27 -5.49
C GLU A 16 18.03 -4.24 -6.95
N ARG A 17 17.13 -5.16 -7.31
CA ARG A 17 16.60 -5.27 -8.69
C ARG A 17 15.58 -4.21 -9.05
N ASN A 18 14.93 -3.58 -8.07
CA ASN A 18 13.82 -2.64 -8.29
C ASN A 18 14.07 -1.27 -7.65
N ASP A 19 15.32 -0.93 -7.34
CA ASP A 19 15.70 0.31 -6.63
C ASP A 19 15.07 1.55 -7.29
N ASP A 20 15.28 1.74 -8.60
CA ASP A 20 14.70 2.85 -9.36
C ASP A 20 13.17 2.93 -9.24
N ARG A 21 12.48 1.78 -9.23
CA ARG A 21 11.02 1.72 -9.09
C ARG A 21 10.59 2.16 -7.69
N PHE A 22 11.29 1.71 -6.65
CA PHE A 22 10.98 2.11 -5.28
C PHE A 22 11.30 3.58 -5.03
N VAL A 23 12.40 4.10 -5.59
CA VAL A 23 12.72 5.53 -5.57
C VAL A 23 11.61 6.34 -6.23
N PHE A 24 11.14 5.92 -7.41
CA PHE A 24 10.05 6.58 -8.12
C PHE A 24 8.74 6.56 -7.32
N LEU A 25 8.37 5.42 -6.75
CA LEU A 25 7.16 5.29 -5.91
C LEU A 25 7.26 6.16 -4.64
N LYS A 26 8.43 6.22 -4.01
CA LYS A 26 8.68 7.07 -2.84
C LYS A 26 8.59 8.56 -3.19
N TRP A 27 9.11 8.96 -4.34
CA TRP A 27 8.89 10.32 -4.86
C TRP A 27 7.40 10.60 -5.08
N GLY A 28 6.65 9.65 -5.64
CA GLY A 28 5.20 9.78 -5.85
C GLY A 28 4.43 10.05 -4.55
N GLN A 29 4.82 9.42 -3.44
CA GLN A 29 4.22 9.69 -2.12
C GLN A 29 4.42 11.13 -1.64
N GLN A 30 5.52 11.77 -2.05
CA GLN A 30 5.78 13.17 -1.71
C GLN A 30 5.08 14.12 -2.69
N ALA A 31 4.90 13.71 -3.94
CA ALA A 31 4.35 14.55 -5.00
C ALA A 31 2.82 14.64 -5.00
N PHE A 32 2.10 13.63 -4.49
CA PHE A 32 0.64 13.55 -4.58
C PHE A 32 -0.04 13.38 -3.22
N SER A 33 -1.08 14.18 -2.97
CA SER A 33 -1.77 14.27 -1.66
C SER A 33 -2.60 13.04 -1.27
N ARG A 34 -2.92 12.14 -2.21
CA ARG A 34 -3.72 10.92 -1.98
C ARG A 34 -3.01 9.65 -2.48
N PHE A 35 -1.69 9.68 -2.55
CA PHE A 35 -0.89 8.53 -2.96
C PHE A 35 -0.15 7.93 -1.77
N MET A 36 -0.34 6.64 -1.54
CA MET A 36 0.35 5.88 -0.51
C MET A 36 0.95 4.61 -1.12
N VAL A 37 2.12 4.23 -0.62
CA VAL A 37 2.81 3.00 -1.02
C VAL A 37 2.99 2.14 0.21
N VAL A 38 2.58 0.89 0.09
CA VAL A 38 2.85 -0.14 1.11
C VAL A 38 4.29 -0.61 0.93
N PRO A 39 5.12 -0.63 1.99
CA PRO A 39 6.51 -1.06 1.87
C PRO A 39 6.65 -2.52 1.41
N PRO A 40 7.75 -2.87 0.73
CA PRO A 40 8.08 -4.24 0.35
C PRO A 40 8.12 -5.18 1.56
N GLY A 41 7.74 -6.44 1.35
CA GLY A 41 7.71 -7.45 2.43
C GLY A 41 6.55 -7.35 3.41
N THR A 42 5.65 -6.36 3.27
CA THR A 42 4.50 -6.16 4.18
C THR A 42 3.37 -7.18 3.97
N GLY A 43 3.26 -7.76 2.76
CA GLY A 43 2.23 -8.75 2.43
C GLY A 43 1.77 -8.65 0.98
N ILE A 44 0.75 -9.45 0.64
CA ILE A 44 0.14 -9.45 -0.69
C ILE A 44 -0.96 -8.38 -0.75
N CYS A 45 -1.07 -7.67 -1.87
CA CYS A 45 -1.97 -6.54 -2.06
C CYS A 45 -3.39 -6.75 -1.50
N HIS A 46 -4.05 -7.86 -1.85
CA HIS A 46 -5.43 -8.11 -1.41
C HIS A 46 -5.55 -8.42 0.09
N GLN A 47 -4.56 -9.08 0.68
CA GLN A 47 -4.56 -9.35 2.10
C GLN A 47 -4.34 -8.05 2.88
N VAL A 48 -3.35 -7.24 2.48
CA VAL A 48 -3.11 -5.93 3.10
C VAL A 48 -4.33 -5.03 2.96
N ASN A 49 -5.03 -5.08 1.82
CA ASN A 49 -6.26 -4.33 1.64
C ASN A 49 -7.31 -4.71 2.68
N LEU A 50 -7.60 -6.01 2.83
CA LEU A 50 -8.62 -6.50 3.75
C LEU A 50 -8.26 -6.28 5.22
N GLU A 51 -6.99 -6.38 5.58
CA GLU A 51 -6.55 -6.33 6.97
C GLU A 51 -6.21 -4.90 7.45
N TYR A 52 -5.83 -3.98 6.56
CA TYR A 52 -5.25 -2.68 6.98
C TYR A 52 -5.71 -1.44 6.20
N ILE A 53 -6.12 -1.54 4.93
CA ILE A 53 -6.39 -0.35 4.09
C ILE A 53 -7.89 -0.07 3.95
N CYS A 54 -8.69 -1.12 3.77
CA CYS A 54 -10.14 -1.08 3.55
C CYS A 54 -10.83 -0.30 4.68
N LYS A 55 -11.65 0.67 4.29
CA LYS A 55 -12.52 1.46 5.16
C LYS A 55 -13.96 1.19 4.76
N GLU A 56 -14.53 0.12 5.31
CA GLU A 56 -15.91 -0.37 5.03
C GLU A 56 -16.92 0.74 4.68
N VAL A 57 -16.92 1.84 5.45
CA VAL A 57 -17.68 3.07 5.19
C VAL A 57 -16.77 4.30 5.16
N TRP A 58 -16.91 5.10 4.11
CA TRP A 58 -16.32 6.43 4.02
C TRP A 58 -17.27 7.49 4.56
N SER A 59 -16.69 8.57 5.11
CA SER A 59 -17.41 9.73 5.62
C SER A 59 -16.77 11.02 5.15
N GLU A 60 -17.55 11.97 4.66
CA GLU A 60 -17.07 13.29 4.24
C GLU A 60 -18.05 14.39 4.66
N LEU A 61 -17.52 15.55 5.05
CA LEU A 61 -18.33 16.73 5.36
C LEU A 61 -18.59 17.50 4.06
N GLN A 62 -19.85 17.54 3.61
CA GLN A 62 -20.27 18.27 2.42
C GLN A 62 -21.42 19.21 2.78
N GLY A 63 -21.28 20.51 2.48
CA GLY A 63 -22.33 21.50 2.74
C GLY A 63 -22.71 21.67 4.22
N GLY A 64 -21.86 21.23 5.16
CA GLY A 64 -22.15 21.27 6.61
C GLY A 64 -22.80 20.01 7.15
N GLU A 65 -23.07 19.00 6.31
CA GLU A 65 -23.62 17.70 6.72
C GLU A 65 -22.61 16.58 6.47
N TRP A 66 -22.63 15.56 7.32
CA TRP A 66 -21.83 14.36 7.13
C TRP A 66 -22.54 13.41 6.16
N ILE A 67 -21.85 13.04 5.09
CA ILE A 67 -22.30 12.03 4.13
C ILE A 67 -21.51 10.75 4.36
N TYR A 68 -22.20 9.61 4.45
CA TYR A 68 -21.62 8.29 4.60
C TYR A 68 -21.94 7.42 3.39
N TYR A 69 -20.97 6.67 2.89
CA TYR A 69 -21.14 5.79 1.73
C TYR A 69 -20.23 4.57 1.81
N PRO A 70 -20.62 3.42 1.22
CA PRO A 70 -19.79 2.22 1.25
C PRO A 70 -18.50 2.43 0.48
N GLU A 71 -17.42 1.79 0.92
CA GLU A 71 -16.21 1.72 0.11
C GLU A 71 -16.43 0.91 -1.16
N THR A 72 -15.85 1.41 -2.25
CA THR A 72 -15.72 0.69 -3.50
C THR A 72 -14.28 0.83 -3.98
N HIS A 73 -13.73 -0.25 -4.55
CA HIS A 73 -12.35 -0.28 -5.00
C HIS A 73 -12.25 -0.96 -6.37
N VAL A 74 -11.35 -0.44 -7.21
CA VAL A 74 -10.92 -1.05 -8.46
C VAL A 74 -9.40 -1.07 -8.44
N GLY A 75 -8.80 -2.25 -8.60
CA GLY A 75 -7.34 -2.44 -8.63
C GLY A 75 -6.82 -2.71 -10.04
N THR A 76 -5.50 -2.57 -10.21
CA THR A 76 -4.76 -2.87 -11.46
C THR A 76 -3.88 -4.09 -11.32
#